data_AF-A0AAN6H487-F1
#
_entry.id   AF-A0AAN6H487-F1
#
_cell.length_a   1.000
_cell.length_b   1.000
_cell.length_c   1.000
_cell.angle_alpha   90.00
_cell.angle_beta   90.00
_cell.angle_gamma   90.00
#
_symmetry.space_group_name_H-M   'P 1'
#
loop_
_entity.id
_entity.type
_entity.pdbx_description
1 polymer ?
#
loop_
_entity_poly.entity_id
_entity_poly.type
_entity_poly.pdbx_seq_one_letter_code
_entity_poly.pdbx_strand_id
1 'polypeptide(L)'
;MSITAEKKANAQWGCVAASWYIKASDRHPQIGRLYHHLAILKKPSLWKFACYGKSLTCVVPFPNARDSLRTLCILIAKETQPALSLAILSEASLCKLHALIFLAGPELVLEQASNTAMSFLQQPGAFSWRNCGVSLAVANISALLGNGSDTNSLRVAFDFTIQRINEQTMLSHSATHHVAPPSKIRAGALEAKCEENRRLLQISKWMTLNALYTAMRCPSGTATFQDSLAFIGVMFCFIHILCLAERETQIDRELNISLRLQFGPDEIEWALVAGYLNHLAQLRPVTDHLVQCAQQSIWLKKSEEGEPLPEDFSIRGLVWAYFAFCPGWPGRFDSDEDEDLLRNVETSGTHEARADRPLYYGLRLAFETPYLSYDAITVTFSTGSGMTTFSTTPTWQLLRTDTADLQAQHFTPNPDAQYSSPSAPASSALDSDYVHVRRSP
;
A
#
# COMPACT_ATOMS: atom_id res chain seq x y z
N MET A 1 8.33 -14.58 39.09
CA MET A 1 7.84 -13.18 39.14
C MET A 1 8.76 -12.17 38.41
N SER A 2 10.03 -12.49 38.09
CA SER A 2 10.95 -11.57 37.37
C SER A 2 10.69 -11.46 35.86
N ILE A 3 10.40 -12.57 35.17
CA ILE A 3 10.16 -12.59 33.70
C ILE A 3 8.95 -11.73 33.29
N THR A 4 7.93 -11.66 34.14
CA THR A 4 6.73 -10.82 33.92
C THR A 4 7.02 -9.34 34.15
N ALA A 5 7.91 -9.01 35.08
CA ALA A 5 8.33 -7.63 35.34
C ALA A 5 9.23 -7.10 34.22
N GLU A 6 10.14 -7.92 33.71
CA GLU A 6 11.03 -7.60 32.59
C GLU A 6 10.26 -7.44 31.26
N LYS A 7 9.29 -8.33 30.98
CA LYS A 7 8.36 -8.16 29.84
C LYS A 7 7.56 -6.85 29.93
N LYS A 8 7.17 -6.42 31.13
CA LYS A 8 6.43 -5.18 31.36
C LYS A 8 7.32 -3.94 31.18
N ALA A 9 8.56 -3.97 31.66
CA ALA A 9 9.54 -2.91 31.44
C ALA A 9 9.92 -2.78 29.96
N ASN A 10 10.13 -3.89 29.26
CA ASN A 10 10.43 -3.89 27.81
C ASN A 10 9.25 -3.34 26.98
N ALA A 11 8.01 -3.64 27.37
CA ALA A 11 6.83 -3.08 26.72
C ALA A 11 6.74 -1.56 26.93
N GLN A 12 7.11 -1.06 28.12
CA GLN A 12 7.11 0.38 28.42
C GLN A 12 8.15 1.13 27.58
N TRP A 13 9.39 0.62 27.49
CA TRP A 13 10.41 1.20 26.62
C TRP A 13 10.03 1.11 25.14
N GLY A 14 9.34 0.05 24.73
CA GLY A 14 8.77 -0.07 23.39
C GLY A 14 7.75 1.02 23.07
N CYS A 15 6.87 1.37 24.00
CA CYS A 15 5.93 2.49 23.83
C CYS A 15 6.63 3.84 23.74
N VAL A 16 7.63 4.10 24.59
CA VAL A 16 8.43 5.34 24.55
C VAL A 16 9.17 5.46 23.22
N ALA A 17 9.82 4.39 22.77
CA ALA A 17 10.49 4.36 21.47
C ALA A 17 9.49 4.60 20.32
N ALA A 18 8.30 4.00 20.38
CA ALA A 18 7.26 4.20 19.37
C ALA A 18 6.84 5.67 19.27
N SER A 19 6.64 6.37 20.39
CA SER A 19 6.32 7.80 20.39
C SER A 19 7.44 8.64 19.76
N TRP A 20 8.71 8.36 20.07
CA TRP A 20 9.83 9.08 19.44
C TRP A 20 9.90 8.85 17.93
N TYR A 21 9.73 7.61 17.46
CA TYR A 21 9.72 7.34 16.02
C TYR A 21 8.49 7.91 15.33
N ILE A 22 7.35 8.00 16.01
CA ILE A 22 6.16 8.70 15.55
C ILE A 22 6.49 10.18 15.34
N LYS A 23 6.93 10.91 16.37
CA LYS A 23 7.31 12.32 16.27
C LYS A 23 8.35 12.57 15.18
N ALA A 24 9.35 11.69 15.06
CA ALA A 24 10.35 11.79 14.00
C ALA A 24 9.75 11.58 12.60
N SER A 25 8.84 10.60 12.45
CA SER A 25 8.14 10.34 11.18
C SER A 25 7.15 11.45 10.81
N ASP A 26 6.75 12.26 11.79
CA ASP A 26 5.90 13.43 11.63
C ASP A 26 6.64 14.57 10.94
N ARG A 27 7.86 14.84 11.41
CA ARG A 27 8.75 15.84 10.81
C ARG A 27 9.45 15.38 9.53
N HIS A 28 9.70 14.07 9.41
CA HIS A 28 10.47 13.48 8.30
C HIS A 28 9.77 12.27 7.68
N PRO A 29 8.55 12.45 7.13
CA PRO A 29 7.74 11.36 6.62
C PRO A 29 8.36 10.57 5.48
N GLN A 30 9.30 11.17 4.74
CA GLN A 30 9.99 10.60 3.61
C GLN A 30 11.08 9.57 3.98
N ILE A 31 11.45 9.45 5.25
CA ILE A 31 12.56 8.59 5.69
C ILE A 31 12.05 7.18 6.07
N GLY A 32 12.37 6.20 5.24
CA GLY A 32 11.96 4.81 5.42
C GLY A 32 12.40 4.17 6.74
N ARG A 33 13.62 4.51 7.21
CA ARG A 33 14.22 3.94 8.44
C ARG A 33 13.36 4.13 9.69
N LEU A 34 12.59 5.20 9.76
CA LEU A 34 11.70 5.48 10.89
C LEU A 34 10.57 4.44 10.98
N TYR A 35 10.00 4.07 9.84
CA TYR A 35 8.93 3.07 9.77
C TYR A 35 9.45 1.65 9.98
N HIS A 36 10.69 1.35 9.57
CA HIS A 36 11.35 0.10 9.95
C HIS A 36 11.44 -0.04 11.48
N HIS A 37 11.89 1.01 12.16
CA HIS A 37 11.98 0.98 13.62
C HIS A 37 10.60 0.97 14.30
N LEU A 38 9.56 1.56 13.70
CA LEU A 38 8.18 1.37 14.17
C LEU A 38 7.70 -0.07 14.03
N ALA A 39 8.03 -0.74 12.94
CA ALA A 39 7.61 -2.11 12.65
C ALA A 39 8.19 -3.12 13.66
N ILE A 40 9.46 -2.98 14.05
CA ILE A 40 10.11 -3.93 14.97
C ILE A 40 9.48 -3.93 16.37
N LEU A 41 8.84 -2.84 16.77
CA LEU A 41 8.24 -2.68 18.10
C LEU A 41 6.91 -3.42 18.27
N LYS A 42 6.24 -3.80 17.17
CA LYS A 42 4.94 -4.49 17.22
C LYS A 42 5.04 -5.98 16.88
N LYS A 43 4.06 -6.74 17.37
CA LYS A 43 3.82 -8.14 16.97
C LYS A 43 3.45 -8.23 15.48
N PRO A 44 3.53 -9.43 14.86
CA PRO A 44 3.02 -9.65 13.51
C PRO A 44 1.58 -9.16 13.36
N SER A 45 1.35 -8.31 12.35
CA SER A 45 0.06 -7.70 12.01
C SER A 45 0.15 -7.10 10.60
N LEU A 46 -0.99 -6.77 9.99
CA LEU A 46 -1.01 -6.07 8.70
C LEU A 46 -0.33 -4.70 8.81
N TRP A 47 -0.50 -4.02 9.94
CA TRP A 47 0.20 -2.77 10.20
C TRP A 47 1.73 -2.94 10.14
N LYS A 48 2.27 -4.07 10.65
CA LYS A 48 3.71 -4.35 10.58
C LYS A 48 4.17 -4.55 9.13
N PHE A 49 3.38 -5.24 8.30
CA PHE A 49 3.62 -5.34 6.86
C PHE A 49 3.58 -3.97 6.18
N ALA A 50 2.58 -3.14 6.51
CA ALA A 50 2.46 -1.78 6.00
C ALA A 50 3.68 -0.92 6.37
N CYS A 51 4.19 -1.00 7.62
CA CYS A 51 5.38 -0.25 8.04
C CYS A 51 6.65 -0.72 7.33
N TYR A 52 6.85 -2.03 7.14
CA TYR A 52 7.98 -2.52 6.34
C TYR A 52 7.85 -2.14 4.86
N GLY A 53 6.65 -2.27 4.28
CA GLY A 53 6.37 -1.84 2.92
C GLY A 53 6.62 -0.36 2.74
N LYS A 54 6.18 0.47 3.69
CA LYS A 54 6.45 1.91 3.74
C LYS A 54 7.93 2.21 3.84
N SER A 55 8.65 1.54 4.74
CA SER A 55 10.11 1.65 4.85
C SER A 55 10.83 1.38 3.52
N LEU A 56 10.28 0.51 2.67
CA LEU A 56 10.85 0.10 1.40
C LEU A 56 10.40 0.95 0.20
N THR A 57 9.29 1.68 0.33
CA THR A 57 8.64 2.43 -0.77
C THR A 57 8.49 3.93 -0.49
N CYS A 58 9.08 4.41 0.61
CA CYS A 58 9.30 5.84 0.84
C CYS A 58 10.22 6.45 -0.22
N VAL A 59 10.15 7.78 -0.35
CA VAL A 59 11.05 8.57 -1.21
C VAL A 59 12.52 8.31 -0.85
N VAL A 60 12.85 8.23 0.44
CA VAL A 60 14.15 7.78 0.94
C VAL A 60 13.97 6.38 1.53
N PRO A 61 14.10 5.31 0.74
CA PRO A 61 13.87 3.94 1.20
C PRO A 61 14.98 3.47 2.15
N PHE A 62 14.67 2.48 2.98
CA PHE A 62 15.62 1.81 3.86
C PHE A 62 15.72 0.31 3.51
N PRO A 63 16.68 -0.10 2.65
CA PRO A 63 16.77 -1.46 2.12
C PRO A 63 16.89 -2.56 3.18
N ASN A 64 17.51 -2.28 4.33
CA ASN A 64 17.66 -3.25 5.43
C ASN A 64 16.31 -3.73 5.99
N ALA A 65 15.22 -2.99 5.76
CA ALA A 65 13.88 -3.45 6.10
C ALA A 65 13.47 -4.73 5.35
N ARG A 66 14.06 -5.00 4.19
CA ARG A 66 13.77 -6.18 3.38
C ARG A 66 14.19 -7.47 4.09
N ASP A 67 15.31 -7.46 4.80
CA ASP A 67 15.76 -8.63 5.57
C ASP A 67 14.89 -8.85 6.80
N SER A 68 14.49 -7.75 7.47
CA SER A 68 13.55 -7.83 8.60
C SER A 68 12.16 -8.33 8.18
N LEU A 69 11.68 -7.90 7.03
CA LEU A 69 10.46 -8.41 6.41
C LEU A 69 10.61 -9.89 6.04
N ARG A 70 11.74 -10.30 5.45
CA ARG A 70 12.02 -11.71 5.14
C ARG A 70 11.94 -12.59 6.39
N THR A 71 12.58 -12.19 7.48
CA THR A 71 12.51 -12.92 8.76
C THR A 71 11.08 -13.06 9.25
N LEU A 72 10.29 -11.97 9.21
CA LEU A 72 8.86 -12.01 9.57
C LEU A 72 8.08 -12.99 8.68
N CYS A 73 8.26 -12.90 7.36
CA CYS A 73 7.55 -13.76 6.42
C CYS A 73 7.89 -15.25 6.64
N ILE A 74 9.16 -15.59 6.91
CA ILE A 74 9.56 -16.98 7.18
C ILE A 74 8.86 -17.53 8.44
N LEU A 75 8.74 -16.71 9.48
CA LEU A 75 8.04 -17.10 10.72
C LEU A 75 6.56 -17.36 10.44
N ILE A 76 5.87 -16.42 9.79
CA ILE A 76 4.44 -16.53 9.45
C ILE A 76 4.20 -17.70 8.50
N ALA A 77 5.09 -17.94 7.53
CA ALA A 77 4.97 -19.04 6.57
C ALA A 77 5.06 -20.42 7.25
N LYS A 78 5.83 -20.56 8.33
CA LYS A 78 5.99 -21.82 9.08
C LYS A 78 4.89 -22.07 10.12
N GLU A 79 4.16 -21.04 10.54
CA GLU A 79 3.15 -21.17 11.57
C GLU A 79 1.93 -21.99 11.10
N THR A 80 1.65 -23.08 11.83
CA THR A 80 0.43 -23.89 11.76
C THR A 80 -0.58 -23.32 12.76
N GLN A 81 -1.71 -22.83 12.24
CA GLN A 81 -2.71 -21.97 12.91
C GLN A 81 -3.03 -22.36 14.38
N PRO A 82 -2.90 -21.44 15.36
CA PRO A 82 -3.56 -21.57 16.66
C PRO A 82 -5.00 -21.02 16.63
N ALA A 83 -5.86 -21.49 17.55
CA ALA A 83 -7.25 -21.05 17.67
C ALA A 83 -7.35 -19.56 18.05
N LEU A 84 -7.86 -18.73 17.14
CA LEU A 84 -7.97 -17.26 17.27
C LEU A 84 -9.37 -16.79 16.84
N SER A 85 -9.76 -15.55 17.18
CA SER A 85 -11.07 -14.98 16.78
C SER A 85 -11.14 -14.70 15.27
N LEU A 86 -12.35 -14.63 14.70
CA LEU A 86 -12.56 -14.49 13.24
C LEU A 86 -11.83 -13.27 12.62
N ALA A 87 -11.82 -12.12 13.29
CA ALA A 87 -11.10 -10.93 12.81
C ALA A 87 -9.58 -11.07 12.89
N ILE A 88 -9.08 -11.78 13.91
CA ILE A 88 -7.65 -12.10 14.02
C ILE A 88 -7.27 -13.15 12.97
N LEU A 89 -8.18 -14.08 12.65
CA LEU A 89 -8.02 -15.05 11.57
C LEU A 89 -8.00 -14.38 10.19
N SER A 90 -8.86 -13.36 9.95
CA SER A 90 -8.86 -12.62 8.68
C SER A 90 -7.58 -11.81 8.49
N GLU A 91 -7.15 -11.03 9.50
CA GLU A 91 -5.86 -10.32 9.46
C GLU A 91 -4.67 -11.27 9.28
N ALA A 92 -4.65 -12.39 10.02
CA ALA A 92 -3.59 -13.39 9.92
C ALA A 92 -3.56 -14.06 8.54
N SER A 93 -4.72 -14.32 7.92
CA SER A 93 -4.79 -14.88 6.57
C SER A 93 -4.18 -13.95 5.51
N LEU A 94 -4.42 -12.64 5.63
CA LEU A 94 -3.82 -11.62 4.76
C LEU A 94 -2.32 -11.49 5.01
N CYS A 95 -1.87 -11.51 6.27
CA CYS A 95 -0.45 -11.56 6.62
C CYS A 95 0.24 -12.80 6.01
N LYS A 96 -0.44 -13.97 6.06
CA LYS A 96 0.06 -15.21 5.46
C LYS A 96 0.17 -15.09 3.94
N LEU A 97 -0.84 -14.52 3.28
CA LEU A 97 -0.80 -14.27 1.84
C LEU A 97 0.37 -13.34 1.47
N HIS A 98 0.53 -12.20 2.13
CA HIS A 98 1.65 -11.29 1.88
C HIS A 98 3.01 -11.96 2.16
N ALA A 99 3.12 -12.80 3.19
CA ALA A 99 4.33 -13.55 3.46
C ALA A 99 4.67 -14.53 2.34
N LEU A 100 3.67 -15.25 1.82
CA LEU A 100 3.84 -16.18 0.71
C LEU A 100 4.17 -15.47 -0.60
N ILE A 101 3.53 -14.32 -0.88
CA ILE A 101 3.88 -13.50 -2.06
C ILE A 101 5.34 -13.04 -1.96
N PHE A 102 5.76 -12.53 -0.81
CA PHE A 102 7.12 -12.03 -0.59
C PHE A 102 8.18 -13.13 -0.69
N LEU A 103 7.87 -14.33 -0.22
CA LEU A 103 8.79 -15.48 -0.23
C LEU A 103 8.73 -16.31 -1.53
N ALA A 104 7.91 -15.90 -2.50
CA ALA A 104 7.64 -16.69 -3.70
C ALA A 104 7.17 -18.13 -3.36
N GLY A 105 6.14 -18.24 -2.53
CA GLY A 105 5.59 -19.52 -2.08
C GLY A 105 5.11 -20.42 -3.25
N PRO A 106 4.95 -21.74 -3.01
CA PRO A 106 4.43 -22.66 -4.02
C PRO A 106 3.03 -22.27 -4.51
N GLU A 107 2.73 -22.55 -5.78
CA GLU A 107 1.50 -22.11 -6.46
C GLU A 107 0.23 -22.52 -5.74
N LEU A 108 0.09 -23.82 -5.45
CA LEU A 108 -1.08 -24.37 -4.77
C LEU A 108 -1.31 -23.71 -3.40
N VAL A 109 -0.22 -23.42 -2.68
CA VAL A 109 -0.27 -22.80 -1.34
C VAL A 109 -0.67 -21.32 -1.45
N LEU A 110 -0.16 -20.62 -2.47
CA LEU A 110 -0.56 -19.25 -2.78
C LEU A 110 -2.04 -19.15 -3.15
N GLU A 111 -2.53 -20.07 -3.99
CA GLU A 111 -3.93 -20.12 -4.40
C GLU A 111 -4.85 -20.36 -3.19
N GLN A 112 -4.52 -21.35 -2.35
CA GLN A 112 -5.26 -21.63 -1.12
C GLN A 112 -5.28 -20.43 -0.16
N ALA A 113 -4.13 -19.78 0.04
CA ALA A 113 -4.03 -18.59 0.87
C ALA A 113 -4.83 -17.41 0.28
N SER A 114 -4.80 -17.23 -1.04
CA SER A 114 -5.55 -16.19 -1.74
C SER A 114 -7.06 -16.39 -1.59
N ASN A 115 -7.55 -17.61 -1.80
CA ASN A 115 -8.96 -17.96 -1.64
C ASN A 115 -9.42 -17.77 -0.19
N THR A 116 -8.59 -18.16 0.78
CA THR A 116 -8.89 -18.00 2.22
C THR A 116 -8.94 -16.52 2.61
N ALA A 117 -7.95 -15.72 2.20
CA ALA A 117 -7.93 -14.29 2.49
C ALA A 117 -9.13 -13.56 1.85
N MET A 118 -9.48 -13.94 0.61
CA MET A 118 -10.59 -13.33 -0.11
C MET A 118 -11.94 -13.69 0.50
N SER A 119 -12.15 -14.94 0.95
CA SER A 119 -13.41 -15.34 1.57
C SER A 119 -13.69 -14.53 2.84
N PHE A 120 -12.65 -14.21 3.63
CA PHE A 120 -12.80 -13.32 4.79
C PHE A 120 -13.12 -11.87 4.41
N LEU A 121 -12.55 -11.33 3.33
CA LEU A 121 -12.91 -9.98 2.88
C LEU A 121 -14.36 -9.92 2.40
N GLN A 122 -14.83 -10.95 1.70
CA GLN A 122 -16.18 -11.02 1.15
C GLN A 122 -17.25 -11.31 2.21
N GLN A 123 -16.88 -11.94 3.32
CA GLN A 123 -17.79 -12.22 4.43
C GLN A 123 -18.07 -10.93 5.24
N PRO A 124 -19.33 -10.45 5.29
CA PRO A 124 -19.67 -9.25 6.05
C PRO A 124 -19.27 -9.37 7.53
N GLY A 125 -18.52 -8.38 8.02
CA GLY A 125 -18.08 -8.31 9.41
C GLY A 125 -16.89 -9.21 9.80
N ALA A 126 -16.37 -10.05 8.89
CA ALA A 126 -15.20 -10.89 9.19
C ALA A 126 -13.87 -10.13 9.13
N PHE A 127 -13.78 -9.09 8.30
CA PHE A 127 -12.62 -8.21 8.19
C PHE A 127 -12.88 -6.83 8.83
N SER A 128 -11.92 -6.35 9.63
CA SER A 128 -12.00 -5.05 10.29
C SER A 128 -11.43 -3.95 9.39
N TRP A 129 -12.26 -3.38 8.51
CA TRP A 129 -11.85 -2.26 7.65
C TRP A 129 -11.30 -1.07 8.43
N ARG A 130 -11.95 -0.70 9.54
CA ARG A 130 -11.54 0.41 10.41
C ARG A 130 -10.10 0.30 10.89
N ASN A 131 -9.69 -0.90 11.35
CA ASN A 131 -8.37 -1.10 11.96
C ASN A 131 -7.32 -1.56 10.95
N CYS A 132 -7.71 -2.35 9.96
CA CYS A 132 -6.79 -3.04 9.06
C CYS A 132 -6.81 -2.49 7.63
N GLY A 133 -7.84 -1.75 7.22
CA GLY A 133 -8.04 -1.31 5.84
C GLY A 133 -6.86 -0.49 5.31
N VAL A 134 -6.49 0.60 5.97
CA VAL A 134 -5.36 1.43 5.54
C VAL A 134 -4.05 0.63 5.47
N SER A 135 -3.82 -0.26 6.44
CA SER A 135 -2.63 -1.12 6.45
C SER A 135 -2.65 -2.12 5.28
N LEU A 136 -3.82 -2.67 4.95
CA LEU A 136 -4.01 -3.55 3.80
C LEU A 136 -3.75 -2.80 2.48
N ALA A 137 -4.25 -1.58 2.31
CA ALA A 137 -3.97 -0.76 1.13
C ALA A 137 -2.46 -0.55 0.94
N VAL A 138 -1.77 -0.10 1.99
CA VAL A 138 -0.32 0.16 1.93
C VAL A 138 0.46 -1.14 1.67
N ALA A 139 0.08 -2.26 2.28
CA ALA A 139 0.72 -3.55 2.05
C ALA A 139 0.49 -4.07 0.61
N ASN A 140 -0.72 -3.92 0.08
CA ASN A 140 -1.08 -4.27 -1.30
C ASN A 140 -0.27 -3.44 -2.30
N ILE A 141 -0.25 -2.10 -2.14
CA ILE A 141 0.52 -1.21 -3.02
C ILE A 141 2.02 -1.48 -2.91
N SER A 142 2.54 -1.77 -1.71
CA SER A 142 3.93 -2.18 -1.53
C SER A 142 4.27 -3.47 -2.28
N ALA A 143 3.35 -4.45 -2.30
CA ALA A 143 3.53 -5.68 -3.07
C ALA A 143 3.57 -5.41 -4.59
N LEU A 144 2.71 -4.52 -5.11
CA LEU A 144 2.76 -4.07 -6.50
C LEU A 144 4.10 -3.41 -6.86
N LEU A 145 4.70 -2.69 -5.91
CA LEU A 145 6.04 -2.07 -6.00
C LEU A 145 7.20 -3.05 -5.73
N GLY A 146 6.94 -4.36 -5.69
CA GLY A 146 7.97 -5.38 -5.47
C GLY A 146 8.61 -5.32 -4.07
N ASN A 147 7.94 -4.67 -3.11
CA ASN A 147 8.42 -4.37 -1.77
C ASN A 147 9.80 -3.67 -1.81
N GLY A 148 9.88 -2.57 -2.57
CA GLY A 148 11.07 -1.73 -2.69
C GLY A 148 12.13 -2.24 -3.65
N SER A 149 11.73 -2.98 -4.70
CA SER A 149 12.64 -3.33 -5.79
C SER A 149 12.91 -2.09 -6.63
N ASP A 150 14.17 -1.77 -6.86
CA ASP A 150 14.63 -0.65 -7.69
C ASP A 150 14.31 -0.86 -9.18
N THR A 151 14.26 -2.11 -9.63
CA THR A 151 13.88 -2.47 -11.00
C THR A 151 12.36 -2.54 -11.23
N ASN A 152 11.53 -2.14 -10.27
CA ASN A 152 10.07 -2.21 -10.42
C ASN A 152 9.56 -1.04 -11.27
N SER A 153 8.82 -1.33 -12.34
CA SER A 153 8.37 -0.30 -13.29
C SER A 153 7.46 0.76 -12.69
N LEU A 154 6.60 0.41 -11.71
CA LEU A 154 5.79 1.40 -10.99
C LEU A 154 6.68 2.35 -10.18
N ARG A 155 7.71 1.80 -9.52
CA ARG A 155 8.66 2.61 -8.75
C ARG A 155 9.40 3.59 -9.66
N VAL A 156 9.95 3.11 -10.77
CA VAL A 156 10.68 3.94 -11.74
C VAL A 156 9.76 5.02 -12.31
N ALA A 157 8.52 4.69 -12.64
CA ALA A 157 7.55 5.65 -13.16
C ALA A 157 7.15 6.72 -12.13
N PHE A 158 6.98 6.38 -10.86
CA PHE A 158 6.71 7.36 -9.81
C PHE A 158 7.91 8.27 -9.56
N ASP A 159 9.13 7.73 -9.50
CA ASP A 159 10.35 8.54 -9.35
C ASP A 159 10.50 9.52 -10.54
N PHE A 160 10.28 9.03 -11.77
CA PHE A 160 10.29 9.85 -12.99
C PHE A 160 9.24 10.97 -12.93
N THR A 161 8.02 10.65 -12.52
CA THR A 161 6.91 11.60 -12.37
C THR A 161 7.25 12.68 -11.35
N ILE A 162 7.83 12.28 -10.20
CA ILE A 162 8.26 13.22 -9.15
C ILE A 162 9.33 14.16 -9.67
N GLN A 163 10.38 13.63 -10.29
CA GLN A 163 11.46 14.43 -10.86
C GLN A 163 10.93 15.43 -11.87
N ARG A 164 10.12 14.97 -12.83
CA ARG A 164 9.58 15.80 -13.91
C ARG A 164 8.70 16.94 -13.40
N ILE A 165 7.75 16.66 -12.49
CA ILE A 165 6.85 17.69 -11.96
C ILE A 165 7.63 18.70 -11.11
N ASN A 166 8.58 18.22 -10.29
CA ASN A 166 9.46 19.10 -9.53
C ASN A 166 10.29 19.98 -10.46
N GLU A 167 10.88 19.42 -11.52
CA GLU A 167 11.62 20.16 -12.53
C GLU A 167 10.74 21.21 -13.21
N GLN A 168 9.52 20.89 -13.64
CA GLN A 168 8.60 21.88 -14.22
C GLN A 168 8.26 23.01 -13.25
N THR A 169 8.05 22.68 -11.98
CA THR A 169 7.78 23.65 -10.92
C THR A 169 9.01 24.54 -10.67
N MET A 170 10.22 23.97 -10.71
CA MET A 170 11.49 24.70 -10.51
C MET A 170 11.96 25.48 -11.75
N LEU A 171 11.69 24.99 -12.95
CA LEU A 171 11.93 25.63 -14.25
C LEU A 171 11.04 26.87 -14.47
N SER A 172 9.97 27.00 -13.68
CA SER A 172 9.22 28.25 -13.54
C SER A 172 10.04 29.36 -12.83
N HIS A 173 11.19 29.03 -12.24
CA HIS A 173 12.08 29.94 -11.52
C HIS A 173 13.59 29.87 -11.87
N SER A 174 14.07 28.94 -12.70
CA SER A 174 15.27 29.12 -13.56
C SER A 174 15.56 27.86 -14.40
N ALA A 175 16.09 28.04 -15.60
CA ALA A 175 16.70 27.02 -16.47
C ALA A 175 18.12 26.67 -15.96
N THR A 176 18.77 25.51 -16.12
CA THR A 176 18.81 24.47 -17.19
C THR A 176 19.68 23.28 -16.69
N HIS A 177 19.52 22.08 -17.30
CA HIS A 177 20.52 21.07 -17.72
C HIS A 177 20.37 19.59 -17.29
N HIS A 178 20.56 18.74 -18.31
CA HIS A 178 20.42 17.28 -18.44
C HIS A 178 21.47 16.42 -17.73
N VAL A 179 21.11 15.16 -17.40
CA VAL A 179 22.05 14.02 -17.24
C VAL A 179 21.45 12.70 -17.81
N ALA A 180 22.35 11.80 -18.22
CA ALA A 180 22.28 10.68 -19.17
C ALA A 180 21.61 9.35 -18.68
N PRO A 181 21.38 8.34 -19.57
CA PRO A 181 20.52 7.18 -19.34
C PRO A 181 21.22 5.96 -18.71
N PRO A 182 20.47 4.99 -18.13
CA PRO A 182 21.04 3.84 -17.44
C PRO A 182 21.47 2.69 -18.36
N SER A 183 22.47 1.94 -17.89
CA SER A 183 23.18 0.86 -18.59
C SER A 183 22.45 -0.49 -18.59
N LYS A 184 22.67 -1.24 -19.69
CA LYS A 184 22.12 -2.55 -20.05
C LYS A 184 22.38 -3.66 -19.01
N ILE A 185 21.35 -4.49 -18.77
CA ILE A 185 21.44 -5.74 -17.99
C ILE A 185 21.54 -6.96 -18.94
N ARG A 186 22.43 -7.90 -18.59
CA ARG A 186 22.80 -9.11 -19.35
C ARG A 186 21.80 -10.25 -19.12
N ALA A 187 21.35 -10.88 -20.20
CA ALA A 187 20.39 -11.98 -20.19
C ALA A 187 21.06 -13.37 -20.10
N GLY A 188 20.45 -14.30 -19.34
CA GLY A 188 20.89 -15.71 -19.32
C GLY A 188 20.24 -16.63 -18.28
N ALA A 189 19.55 -16.12 -17.25
CA ALA A 189 18.85 -16.94 -16.24
C ALA A 189 17.40 -16.47 -15.98
N LEU A 190 16.83 -15.70 -16.93
CA LEU A 190 15.66 -14.84 -16.70
C LEU A 190 14.32 -15.54 -16.77
N GLU A 191 14.14 -16.59 -17.58
CA GLU A 191 12.78 -17.03 -17.97
C GLU A 191 11.96 -17.61 -16.81
N ALA A 192 12.51 -18.56 -16.03
CA ALA A 192 11.79 -19.13 -14.88
C ALA A 192 11.54 -18.10 -13.76
N LYS A 193 12.51 -17.21 -13.51
CA LYS A 193 12.36 -16.10 -12.54
C LYS A 193 11.38 -15.04 -13.02
N CYS A 194 11.31 -14.80 -14.34
CA CYS A 194 10.34 -13.90 -14.97
C CYS A 194 8.92 -14.45 -14.81
N GLU A 195 8.74 -15.75 -15.05
CA GLU A 195 7.45 -16.40 -14.92
C GLU A 195 6.93 -16.42 -13.48
N GLU A 196 7.79 -16.73 -12.51
CA GLU A 196 7.46 -16.62 -11.08
C GLU A 196 7.09 -15.19 -10.69
N ASN A 197 7.90 -14.20 -11.08
CA ASN A 197 7.61 -12.78 -10.83
C ASN A 197 6.28 -12.35 -11.45
N ARG A 198 5.98 -12.81 -12.67
CA ARG A 198 4.73 -12.54 -13.36
C ARG A 198 3.55 -13.12 -12.59
N ARG A 199 3.65 -14.37 -12.11
CA ARG A 199 2.61 -15.00 -11.28
C ARG A 199 2.36 -14.24 -9.99
N LEU A 200 3.43 -13.90 -9.24
CA LEU A 200 3.32 -13.16 -7.99
C LEU A 200 2.73 -11.77 -8.19
N LEU A 201 3.07 -11.11 -9.30
CA LEU A 201 2.46 -9.86 -9.70
C LEU A 201 0.96 -10.02 -9.96
N GLN A 202 0.54 -11.03 -10.72
CA GLN A 202 -0.88 -11.27 -11.00
C GLN A 202 -1.70 -11.49 -9.71
N ILE A 203 -1.15 -12.24 -8.74
CA ILE A 203 -1.80 -12.42 -7.44
C ILE A 203 -1.89 -11.08 -6.68
N SER A 204 -0.83 -10.28 -6.71
CA SER A 204 -0.81 -8.96 -6.07
C SER A 204 -1.83 -7.99 -6.69
N LYS A 205 -1.94 -7.98 -8.03
CA LYS A 205 -2.96 -7.22 -8.78
C LYS A 205 -4.35 -7.66 -8.39
N TRP A 206 -4.60 -8.98 -8.47
CA TRP A 206 -5.90 -9.57 -8.16
C TRP A 206 -6.33 -9.23 -6.72
N MET A 207 -5.43 -9.41 -5.75
CA MET A 207 -5.73 -9.11 -4.35
C MET A 207 -6.02 -7.62 -4.13
N THR A 208 -5.24 -6.74 -4.77
CA THR A 208 -5.41 -5.28 -4.65
C THR A 208 -6.75 -4.82 -5.21
N LEU A 209 -7.10 -5.26 -6.43
CA LEU A 209 -8.35 -4.90 -7.09
C LEU A 209 -9.56 -5.51 -6.37
N ASN A 210 -9.51 -6.78 -5.98
CA ASN A 210 -10.64 -7.41 -5.29
C ASN A 210 -10.86 -6.86 -3.88
N ALA A 211 -9.81 -6.44 -3.16
CA ALA A 211 -9.97 -5.73 -1.90
C ALA A 211 -10.69 -4.38 -2.13
N LEU A 212 -10.28 -3.62 -3.15
CA LEU A 212 -10.93 -2.38 -3.57
C LEU A 212 -12.42 -2.60 -3.92
N TYR A 213 -12.70 -3.60 -4.76
CA TYR A 213 -14.05 -3.89 -5.22
C TYR A 213 -14.95 -4.40 -4.11
N THR A 214 -14.42 -5.22 -3.19
CA THR A 214 -15.16 -5.67 -2.02
C THR A 214 -15.54 -4.49 -1.11
N ALA A 215 -14.62 -3.56 -0.88
CA ALA A 215 -14.91 -2.35 -0.11
C ALA A 215 -15.95 -1.44 -0.80
N MET A 216 -15.88 -1.27 -2.14
CA MET A 216 -16.85 -0.48 -2.89
C MET A 216 -18.24 -1.12 -2.99
N ARG A 217 -18.33 -2.46 -2.92
CA ARG A 217 -19.59 -3.20 -2.92
C ARG A 217 -20.24 -3.31 -1.54
N CYS A 218 -19.64 -2.74 -0.49
CA CYS A 218 -20.23 -2.72 0.84
C CYS A 218 -21.57 -1.95 0.83
N PRO A 219 -22.68 -2.55 1.29
CA PRO A 219 -23.97 -1.87 1.31
C PRO A 219 -23.94 -0.63 2.22
N SER A 220 -24.55 0.45 1.75
CA SER A 220 -24.65 1.67 2.57
C SER A 220 -25.57 1.54 3.75
N GLY A 221 -25.31 2.37 4.76
CA GLY A 221 -25.99 2.30 6.05
C GLY A 221 -25.45 1.20 6.96
N THR A 222 -24.48 0.40 6.50
CA THR A 222 -23.74 -0.54 7.36
C THR A 222 -22.56 0.18 8.03
N ALA A 223 -22.20 -0.24 9.25
CA ALA A 223 -20.96 0.21 9.89
C ALA A 223 -19.72 -0.08 9.01
N THR A 224 -19.76 -1.19 8.28
CA THR A 224 -18.72 -1.62 7.34
C THR A 224 -18.45 -0.60 6.22
N PHE A 225 -19.48 0.08 5.70
CA PHE A 225 -19.31 1.12 4.68
C PHE A 225 -18.51 2.31 5.23
N GLN A 226 -18.87 2.79 6.43
CA GLN A 226 -18.16 3.89 7.08
C GLN A 226 -16.72 3.50 7.44
N ASP A 227 -16.54 2.27 7.94
CA ASP A 227 -15.24 1.72 8.29
C ASP A 227 -14.29 1.53 7.09
N SER A 228 -14.83 1.41 5.87
CA SER A 228 -14.03 1.25 4.64
C SER A 228 -13.62 2.56 3.97
N LEU A 229 -14.20 3.71 4.35
CA LEU A 229 -13.92 5.00 3.71
C LEU A 229 -12.44 5.38 3.72
N ALA A 230 -11.74 5.14 4.84
CA ALA A 230 -10.31 5.40 4.94
C ALA A 230 -9.50 4.56 3.94
N PHE A 231 -9.85 3.27 3.78
CA PHE A 231 -9.23 2.39 2.80
C PHE A 231 -9.52 2.86 1.37
N ILE A 232 -10.78 3.18 1.05
CA ILE A 232 -11.17 3.67 -0.28
C ILE A 232 -10.46 4.98 -0.62
N GLY A 233 -10.38 5.92 0.32
CA GLY A 233 -9.68 7.19 0.13
C GLY A 233 -8.20 7.01 -0.22
N VAL A 234 -7.52 6.10 0.48
CA VAL A 234 -6.12 5.73 0.16
C VAL A 234 -5.99 5.08 -1.21
N MET A 235 -6.89 4.17 -1.56
CA MET A 235 -6.87 3.52 -2.88
C MET A 235 -7.16 4.50 -4.01
N PHE A 236 -8.08 5.45 -3.82
CA PHE A 236 -8.39 6.48 -4.82
C PHE A 236 -7.24 7.48 -4.97
N CYS A 237 -6.56 7.83 -3.87
CA CYS A 237 -5.30 8.57 -3.93
C CYS A 237 -4.27 7.84 -4.80
N PHE A 238 -4.06 6.54 -4.55
CA PHE A 238 -3.13 5.73 -5.34
C PHE A 238 -3.52 5.68 -6.82
N ILE A 239 -4.80 5.48 -7.14
CA ILE A 239 -5.31 5.44 -8.53
C ILE A 239 -5.12 6.79 -9.23
N HIS A 240 -5.38 7.91 -8.54
CA HIS A 240 -5.14 9.25 -9.07
C HIS A 240 -3.66 9.45 -9.42
N ILE A 241 -2.75 9.08 -8.50
CA ILE A 241 -1.30 9.19 -8.73
C ILE A 241 -0.83 8.21 -9.81
N LEU A 242 -1.46 7.04 -9.95
CA LEU A 242 -1.20 6.12 -11.05
C LEU A 242 -1.56 6.73 -12.41
N CYS A 243 -2.73 7.36 -12.53
CA CYS A 243 -3.14 8.04 -13.75
C CYS A 243 -2.23 9.25 -14.06
N LEU A 244 -1.80 9.97 -13.03
CA LEU A 244 -0.81 11.03 -13.16
C LEU A 244 0.52 10.49 -13.71
N ALA A 245 1.02 9.39 -13.15
CA ALA A 245 2.26 8.77 -13.61
C ALA A 245 2.14 8.24 -15.05
N GLU A 246 1.00 7.66 -15.41
CA GLU A 246 0.73 7.26 -16.79
C GLU A 246 0.80 8.45 -17.75
N ARG A 247 0.17 9.58 -17.40
CA ARG A 247 0.22 10.81 -18.21
C ARG A 247 1.64 11.34 -18.36
N GLU A 248 2.37 11.48 -17.25
CA GLU A 248 3.72 12.05 -17.27
C GLU A 248 4.73 11.14 -17.99
N THR A 249 4.55 9.82 -17.93
CA THR A 249 5.42 8.87 -18.63
C THR A 249 5.12 8.75 -20.13
N GLN A 250 4.08 9.38 -20.69
CA GLN A 250 3.79 9.30 -22.14
C GLN A 250 4.96 9.74 -23.04
N ILE A 251 5.84 10.60 -22.52
CA ILE A 251 7.05 11.05 -23.23
C ILE A 251 8.13 9.97 -23.33
N ASP A 252 8.11 8.97 -22.45
CA ASP A 252 8.98 7.80 -22.47
C ASP A 252 8.12 6.55 -22.73
N ARG A 253 8.06 6.17 -24.01
CA ARG A 253 7.22 5.06 -24.47
C ARG A 253 7.55 3.73 -23.79
N GLU A 254 8.83 3.44 -23.54
CA GLU A 254 9.25 2.17 -22.94
C GLU A 254 8.84 2.11 -21.47
N LEU A 255 9.04 3.21 -20.74
CA LEU A 255 8.60 3.34 -19.35
C LEU A 255 7.08 3.29 -19.22
N ASN A 256 6.35 3.97 -20.11
CA ASN A 256 4.88 3.95 -20.11
C ASN A 256 4.31 2.54 -20.35
N ILE A 257 4.86 1.81 -21.32
CA ILE A 257 4.49 0.40 -21.56
C ILE A 257 4.82 -0.45 -20.31
N SER A 258 6.00 -0.26 -19.73
CA SER A 258 6.43 -1.01 -18.55
C SER A 258 5.56 -0.73 -17.32
N LEU A 259 5.10 0.52 -17.12
CA LEU A 259 4.12 0.89 -16.11
C LEU A 259 2.81 0.13 -16.32
N ARG A 260 2.23 0.20 -17.53
CA ARG A 260 0.94 -0.44 -17.85
C ARG A 260 0.98 -1.96 -17.71
N LEU A 261 2.09 -2.59 -18.09
CA LEU A 261 2.29 -4.02 -17.86
C LEU A 261 2.36 -4.35 -16.35
N GLN A 262 2.97 -3.47 -15.56
CA GLN A 262 3.12 -3.67 -14.12
C GLN A 262 1.82 -3.44 -13.34
N PHE A 263 1.08 -2.36 -13.58
CA PHE A 263 -0.29 -2.11 -13.11
C PHE A 263 -0.80 -0.83 -13.78
N GLY A 264 -1.76 -0.94 -14.70
CA GLY A 264 -2.28 0.20 -15.46
C GLY A 264 -3.70 0.63 -15.03
N PRO A 265 -4.11 1.87 -15.34
CA PRO A 265 -5.51 2.31 -15.19
C PRO A 265 -6.52 1.45 -15.97
N ASP A 266 -6.05 0.77 -17.02
CA ASP A 266 -6.80 -0.17 -17.86
C ASP A 266 -7.38 -1.36 -17.08
N GLU A 267 -6.77 -1.72 -15.94
CA GLU A 267 -7.18 -2.86 -15.12
C GLU A 267 -8.33 -2.53 -14.16
N ILE A 268 -8.73 -1.26 -14.08
CA ILE A 268 -9.71 -0.75 -13.13
C ILE A 268 -11.12 -0.82 -13.72
N GLU A 269 -12.07 -1.38 -12.96
CA GLU A 269 -13.51 -1.35 -13.28
C GLU A 269 -14.09 0.05 -13.06
N TRP A 270 -13.85 0.98 -14.00
CA TRP A 270 -14.28 2.37 -13.89
C TRP A 270 -15.79 2.56 -13.73
N ALA A 271 -16.60 1.64 -14.27
CA ALA A 271 -18.04 1.63 -14.04
C ALA A 271 -18.40 1.41 -12.56
N LEU A 272 -17.65 0.55 -11.86
CA LEU A 272 -17.81 0.33 -10.43
C LEU A 272 -17.34 1.54 -9.62
N VAL A 273 -16.25 2.18 -10.04
CA VAL A 273 -15.76 3.44 -9.43
C VAL A 273 -16.81 4.54 -9.56
N ALA A 274 -17.37 4.76 -10.75
CA ALA A 274 -18.42 5.73 -10.99
C ALA A 274 -19.70 5.41 -10.18
N GLY A 275 -20.11 4.15 -10.15
CA GLY A 275 -21.25 3.69 -9.35
C GLY A 275 -21.05 3.94 -7.85
N TYR A 276 -19.87 3.65 -7.32
CA TYR A 276 -19.52 3.91 -5.92
C TYR A 276 -19.54 5.42 -5.61
N LEU A 277 -18.93 6.25 -6.47
CA LEU A 277 -18.91 7.70 -6.30
C LEU A 277 -20.31 8.32 -6.33
N ASN A 278 -21.17 7.89 -7.26
CA ASN A 278 -22.57 8.31 -7.31
C ASN A 278 -23.32 7.94 -6.04
N HIS A 279 -23.07 6.74 -5.54
CA HIS A 279 -23.71 6.29 -4.32
C HIS A 279 -23.22 7.07 -3.09
N LEU A 280 -21.92 7.33 -3.00
CA LEU A 280 -21.34 8.17 -1.95
C LEU A 280 -21.86 9.61 -2.02
N ALA A 281 -22.02 10.17 -3.23
CA ALA A 281 -22.57 11.51 -3.46
C ALA A 281 -24.03 11.65 -2.98
N GLN A 282 -24.80 10.57 -2.95
CA GLN A 282 -26.15 10.58 -2.35
C GLN A 282 -26.12 10.68 -0.82
N LEU A 283 -25.10 10.09 -0.18
CA LEU A 283 -24.93 10.13 1.28
C LEU A 283 -24.25 11.40 1.76
N ARG A 284 -23.28 11.88 0.98
CA ARG A 284 -22.49 13.09 1.22
C ARG A 284 -22.53 13.94 -0.06
N PRO A 285 -23.45 14.92 -0.15
CA PRO A 285 -23.59 15.74 -1.33
C PRO A 285 -22.28 16.42 -1.74
N VAL A 286 -21.97 16.38 -3.03
CA VAL A 286 -20.82 17.07 -3.60
C VAL A 286 -21.06 18.57 -3.51
N THR A 287 -20.21 19.27 -2.75
CA THR A 287 -20.31 20.72 -2.58
C THR A 287 -19.52 21.47 -3.65
N ASP A 288 -19.93 22.70 -3.97
CA ASP A 288 -19.18 23.59 -4.88
C ASP A 288 -17.73 23.79 -4.42
N HIS A 289 -17.53 23.85 -3.10
CA HIS A 289 -16.20 23.93 -2.49
C HIS A 289 -15.33 22.72 -2.86
N LEU A 290 -15.87 21.50 -2.79
CA LEU A 290 -15.15 20.29 -3.14
C LEU A 290 -14.80 20.24 -4.63
N VAL A 291 -15.73 20.67 -5.49
CA VAL A 291 -15.51 20.81 -6.93
C VAL A 291 -14.38 21.79 -7.21
N GLN A 292 -14.40 22.97 -6.57
CA GLN A 292 -13.34 23.97 -6.71
C GLN A 292 -11.98 23.44 -6.24
N CYS A 293 -11.95 22.74 -5.10
CA CYS A 293 -10.72 22.11 -4.60
C CYS A 293 -10.13 21.14 -5.63
N ALA A 294 -10.98 20.28 -6.22
CA ALA A 294 -10.56 19.30 -7.21
C ALA A 294 -10.04 19.97 -8.49
N GLN A 295 -10.74 20.98 -9.01
CA GLN A 295 -10.32 21.72 -10.20
C GLN A 295 -8.97 22.43 -10.01
N GLN A 296 -8.73 22.99 -8.82
CA GLN A 296 -7.50 23.71 -8.52
C GLN A 296 -6.36 22.79 -8.07
N SER A 297 -6.60 21.49 -7.92
CA SER A 297 -5.64 20.54 -7.32
C SER A 297 -5.13 20.98 -5.93
N ILE A 298 -5.95 21.73 -5.19
CA ILE A 298 -5.62 22.26 -3.87
C ILE A 298 -6.74 21.88 -2.91
N TRP A 299 -6.40 21.32 -1.75
CA TRP A 299 -7.37 21.21 -0.66
C TRP A 299 -7.58 22.59 -0.02
N LEU A 300 -8.65 23.28 -0.42
CA LEU A 300 -8.97 24.62 0.09
C LEU A 300 -9.48 24.52 1.53
N LYS A 301 -8.90 25.34 2.41
CA LYS A 301 -9.13 25.34 3.86
C LYS A 301 -10.61 25.57 4.19
N LYS A 302 -11.20 24.69 5.00
CA LYS A 302 -12.22 25.09 5.99
C LYS A 302 -11.60 24.99 7.38
N SER A 303 -12.04 25.86 8.29
CA SER A 303 -11.51 25.97 9.66
C SER A 303 -11.63 24.69 10.49
N GLU A 304 -12.47 23.73 10.07
CA GLU A 304 -12.78 22.48 10.80
C GLU A 304 -12.69 21.20 9.94
N GLU A 305 -12.53 21.32 8.60
CA GLU A 305 -12.52 20.19 7.64
C GLU A 305 -11.13 19.96 7.00
N GLY A 306 -10.09 20.59 7.55
CA GLY A 306 -8.74 20.60 7.00
C GLY A 306 -7.66 19.96 7.88
N GLU A 307 -8.05 19.24 8.94
CA GLU A 307 -7.12 18.47 9.77
C GLU A 307 -6.68 17.19 9.04
N PRO A 308 -5.40 16.78 9.12
CA PRO A 308 -4.97 15.52 8.56
C PRO A 308 -5.67 14.34 9.24
N LEU A 309 -6.13 13.38 8.42
CA LEU A 309 -6.76 12.16 8.91
C LEU A 309 -5.68 11.13 9.35
N PRO A 310 -6.01 10.17 10.22
CA PRO A 310 -5.06 9.12 10.62
C PRO A 310 -4.38 8.39 9.44
N GLU A 311 -5.12 8.17 8.37
CA GLU A 311 -4.64 7.58 7.11
C GLU A 311 -3.64 8.48 6.35
N ASP A 312 -3.75 9.81 6.46
CA ASP A 312 -2.82 10.75 5.83
C ASP A 312 -1.41 10.61 6.44
N PHE A 313 -1.32 10.51 7.77
CA PHE A 313 -0.07 10.16 8.46
C PHE A 313 0.48 8.79 8.02
N SER A 314 -0.42 7.86 7.72
CA SER A 314 -0.05 6.50 7.31
C SER A 314 0.57 6.46 5.91
N ILE A 315 0.12 7.29 4.96
CA ILE A 315 0.61 7.24 3.57
C ILE A 315 1.63 8.31 3.20
N ARG A 316 1.74 9.42 3.94
CA ARG A 316 2.72 10.47 3.63
C ARG A 316 4.16 9.96 3.57
N GLY A 317 4.94 10.55 2.66
CA GLY A 317 6.33 10.18 2.38
C GLY A 317 6.50 8.90 1.56
N LEU A 318 5.43 8.21 1.19
CA LEU A 318 5.44 7.17 0.16
C LEU A 318 5.60 7.80 -1.23
N VAL A 319 6.35 7.13 -2.11
CA VAL A 319 6.60 7.63 -3.47
C VAL A 319 5.30 7.83 -4.26
N TRP A 320 4.32 6.94 -4.06
CA TRP A 320 3.01 6.99 -4.72
C TRP A 320 2.00 7.94 -4.05
N ALA A 321 2.39 8.60 -2.95
CA ALA A 321 1.58 9.61 -2.27
C ALA A 321 2.30 10.97 -2.22
N TYR A 322 3.36 11.14 -3.03
CA TYR A 322 4.22 12.34 -2.99
C TYR A 322 3.43 13.63 -3.24
N PHE A 323 2.50 13.60 -4.20
CA PHE A 323 1.67 14.74 -4.58
C PHE A 323 0.28 14.75 -3.92
N ALA A 324 0.03 13.84 -2.96
CA ALA A 324 -1.26 13.75 -2.27
C ALA A 324 -1.49 14.89 -1.26
N PHE A 325 -0.41 15.53 -0.79
CA PHE A 325 -0.44 16.51 0.28
C PHE A 325 -0.12 17.91 -0.25
N CYS A 326 -1.08 18.83 -0.13
CA CYS A 326 -0.95 20.19 -0.65
C CYS A 326 -0.07 21.10 0.24
N PRO A 327 0.60 22.12 -0.33
CA PRO A 327 1.42 23.12 0.40
C PRO A 327 0.70 23.96 1.47
N GLY A 328 -0.62 23.79 1.67
CA GLY A 328 -1.40 24.45 2.73
C GLY A 328 -1.55 23.65 4.04
N TRP A 329 -1.10 22.40 4.06
CA TRP A 329 -1.01 21.50 5.22
C TRP A 329 0.31 21.53 6.05
N PRO A 330 1.46 22.09 5.60
CA PRO A 330 2.76 21.99 6.28
C PRO A 330 2.87 22.48 7.73
N GLY A 331 1.83 23.09 8.31
CA GLY A 331 1.80 23.49 9.72
C GLY A 331 0.91 22.63 10.62
N ARG A 332 0.16 21.65 10.07
CA ARG A 332 -0.74 20.77 10.86
C ARG A 332 -0.14 19.42 11.21
N PHE A 333 1.01 19.08 10.63
CA PHE A 333 1.74 17.85 10.94
C PHE A 333 2.85 18.04 11.98
N ASP A 334 3.20 19.30 12.27
CA ASP A 334 4.32 19.70 13.12
C ASP A 334 3.82 20.44 14.37
N SER A 335 2.77 19.95 15.05
CA SER A 335 2.44 20.47 16.37
C SER A 335 3.46 19.94 17.40
N ASP A 336 4.10 20.85 18.12
CA ASP A 336 5.08 20.53 19.18
C ASP A 336 4.40 20.14 20.51
N GLU A 337 3.07 20.23 20.58
CA GLU A 337 2.28 19.85 21.75
C GLU A 337 2.15 18.31 21.82
N ASP A 338 1.88 17.75 23.01
CA ASP A 338 1.73 16.30 23.24
C ASP A 338 0.43 15.72 22.63
N GLU A 339 0.14 16.10 21.38
CA GLU A 339 -1.01 15.74 20.56
C GLU A 339 -0.80 14.44 19.76
N ASP A 340 0.32 13.74 19.93
CA ASP A 340 0.57 12.39 19.37
C ASP A 340 -0.62 11.43 19.60
N LEU A 341 -1.31 11.61 20.72
CA LEU A 341 -2.48 10.82 21.12
C LEU A 341 -3.78 11.28 20.44
N LEU A 342 -3.86 12.53 19.99
CA LEU A 342 -5.05 13.13 19.38
C LEU A 342 -5.19 12.78 17.90
N ARG A 343 -4.10 12.50 17.18
CA ARG A 343 -4.17 12.18 15.73
C ARG A 343 -4.94 10.90 15.38
N ASN A 344 -5.27 10.05 16.37
CA ASN A 344 -6.10 8.86 16.20
C ASN A 344 -7.49 9.02 16.83
N VAL A 345 -7.82 10.19 17.38
CA VAL A 345 -9.13 10.46 17.97
C VAL A 345 -10.11 10.74 16.84
N GLU A 346 -11.08 9.85 16.68
CA GLU A 346 -12.13 10.00 15.67
C GLU A 346 -13.27 10.87 16.21
N THR A 347 -13.64 11.89 15.44
CA THR A 347 -14.81 12.74 15.70
C THR A 347 -15.82 12.61 14.56
N SER A 348 -17.01 13.19 14.71
CA SER A 348 -18.00 13.24 13.61
C SER A 348 -17.41 13.92 12.36
N GLY A 349 -16.60 14.97 12.54
CA GLY A 349 -15.92 15.65 11.43
C GLY A 349 -14.90 14.76 10.71
N THR A 350 -14.26 13.83 11.42
CA THR A 350 -13.35 12.83 10.82
C THR A 350 -14.08 11.93 9.83
N HIS A 351 -15.31 11.51 10.13
CA HIS A 351 -16.10 10.66 9.22
C HIS A 351 -16.55 11.41 7.96
N GLU A 352 -16.94 12.67 8.10
CA GLU A 352 -17.30 13.52 6.96
C GLU A 352 -16.10 13.78 6.04
N ALA A 353 -14.96 14.17 6.62
CA ALA A 353 -13.72 14.39 5.86
C ALA A 353 -13.24 13.12 5.13
N ARG A 354 -13.47 11.93 5.73
CA ARG A 354 -13.21 10.64 5.08
C ARG A 354 -14.11 10.39 3.87
N ALA A 355 -15.38 10.76 3.93
CA ALA A 355 -16.29 10.66 2.80
C ALA A 355 -15.94 11.66 1.68
N ASP A 356 -15.46 12.86 2.06
CA ASP A 356 -15.05 13.88 1.09
C ASP A 356 -13.79 13.47 0.30
N ARG A 357 -12.95 12.57 0.85
CA ARG A 357 -11.68 12.15 0.21
C ARG A 357 -11.86 11.35 -1.08
N PRO A 358 -12.64 10.24 -1.11
CA PRO A 358 -12.95 9.56 -2.35
C PRO A 358 -13.66 10.47 -3.36
N LEU A 359 -14.58 11.33 -2.92
CA LEU A 359 -15.27 12.28 -3.80
C LEU A 359 -14.29 13.28 -4.44
N TYR A 360 -13.35 13.84 -3.66
CA TYR A 360 -12.29 14.71 -4.15
C TYR A 360 -11.43 14.04 -5.21
N TYR A 361 -10.90 12.84 -4.92
CA TYR A 361 -10.11 12.11 -5.91
C TYR A 361 -10.94 11.68 -7.12
N GLY A 362 -12.22 11.34 -6.93
CA GLY A 362 -13.16 11.05 -8.02
C GLY A 362 -13.37 12.24 -8.96
N LEU A 363 -13.54 13.44 -8.40
CA LEU A 363 -13.62 14.69 -9.18
C LEU A 363 -12.31 14.98 -9.90
N ARG A 364 -11.16 14.82 -9.24
CA ARG A 364 -9.86 14.99 -9.88
C ARG A 364 -9.65 14.02 -11.03
N LEU A 365 -10.01 12.75 -10.84
CA LEU A 365 -9.99 11.74 -11.90
C LEU A 365 -10.90 12.15 -13.07
N ALA A 366 -12.09 12.70 -12.80
CA ALA A 366 -12.99 13.18 -13.83
C ALA A 366 -12.50 14.43 -14.58
N PHE A 367 -11.71 15.29 -13.94
CA PHE A 367 -11.17 16.51 -14.57
C PHE A 367 -9.83 16.29 -15.26
N GLU A 368 -9.00 15.37 -14.76
CA GLU A 368 -7.61 15.21 -15.19
C GLU A 368 -7.37 13.98 -16.06
N THR A 369 -8.36 13.08 -16.20
CA THR A 369 -8.21 11.80 -16.90
C THR A 369 -9.40 11.51 -17.82
N PRO A 370 -9.23 10.66 -18.85
CA PRO A 370 -10.32 10.27 -19.76
C PRO A 370 -11.20 9.12 -19.20
N TYR A 371 -10.92 8.62 -17.99
CA TYR A 371 -11.56 7.41 -17.47
C TYR A 371 -12.90 7.66 -16.77
N LEU A 372 -13.07 8.86 -16.22
CA LEU A 372 -14.30 9.31 -15.56
C LEU A 372 -14.76 10.64 -16.15
N SER A 373 -16.05 10.88 -16.10
CA SER A 373 -16.68 12.16 -16.41
C SER A 373 -17.60 12.56 -15.25
N TYR A 374 -17.63 13.85 -14.91
CA TYR A 374 -18.52 14.40 -13.89
C TYR A 374 -19.46 15.44 -14.52
N ASP A 375 -20.76 15.24 -14.37
CA ASP A 375 -21.79 16.19 -14.78
C ASP A 375 -22.23 17.02 -13.58
N ALA A 376 -21.91 18.32 -13.61
CA ALA A 376 -22.25 19.25 -12.55
C ALA A 376 -23.76 19.56 -12.44
N ILE A 377 -24.55 19.31 -13.50
CA ILE A 377 -26.00 19.54 -13.49
C ILE A 377 -26.70 18.39 -12.78
N THR A 378 -26.38 17.15 -13.16
CA THR A 378 -26.99 15.96 -12.55
C THR A 378 -26.29 15.52 -11.26
N VAL A 379 -25.10 16.07 -10.98
CA VAL A 379 -24.23 15.69 -9.85
C VAL A 379 -23.92 14.20 -9.92
N THR A 380 -23.57 13.72 -11.13
CA THR A 380 -23.28 12.31 -11.36
C THR A 380 -21.94 12.08 -12.06
N PHE A 381 -21.31 10.98 -11.69
CA PHE A 381 -20.14 10.39 -12.31
C PHE A 381 -20.57 9.35 -13.34
N SER A 382 -19.89 9.32 -14.48
CA SER A 382 -20.03 8.29 -15.51
C SER A 382 -18.67 7.86 -16.03
N THR A 383 -18.63 6.73 -16.72
CA THR A 383 -17.41 6.30 -17.44
C THR A 383 -17.13 7.26 -18.59
N GLY A 384 -15.87 7.61 -18.79
CA GLY A 384 -15.49 8.53 -19.86
C GLY A 384 -15.87 8.01 -21.26
N SER A 385 -16.23 8.93 -22.15
CA SER A 385 -16.84 8.64 -23.46
C SER A 385 -15.95 7.89 -24.47
N GLY A 386 -14.69 7.59 -24.12
CA GLY A 386 -13.73 6.87 -24.96
C GLY A 386 -13.55 5.39 -24.63
N MET A 387 -14.23 4.85 -23.62
CA MET A 387 -14.02 3.48 -23.16
C MET A 387 -15.08 2.52 -23.75
N THR A 388 -14.74 1.86 -24.86
CA THR A 388 -15.38 0.59 -25.23
C THR A 388 -15.04 -0.43 -24.15
N THR A 389 -16.03 -0.85 -23.38
CA THR A 389 -15.89 -1.81 -22.29
C THR A 389 -15.38 -3.15 -22.83
N PHE A 390 -14.10 -3.46 -22.66
CA PHE A 390 -13.66 -4.85 -22.62
C PHE A 390 -13.94 -5.39 -21.22
N SER A 391 -15.17 -5.85 -21.02
CA SER A 391 -15.49 -6.71 -19.88
C SER A 391 -14.81 -8.06 -20.12
N THR A 392 -13.58 -8.20 -19.64
CA THR A 392 -13.00 -9.50 -19.35
C THR A 392 -12.93 -9.64 -17.85
N THR A 393 -14.02 -10.09 -17.24
CA THR A 393 -13.93 -10.84 -15.99
C THR A 393 -13.04 -12.05 -16.28
N PRO A 394 -11.82 -12.16 -15.72
CA PRO A 394 -11.10 -13.41 -15.80
C PRO A 394 -11.77 -14.33 -14.78
N THR A 395 -12.77 -15.08 -15.24
CA THR A 395 -13.16 -16.31 -14.56
C THR A 395 -11.93 -17.20 -14.65
N TRP A 396 -11.23 -17.39 -13.54
CA TRP A 396 -10.12 -18.33 -13.44
C TRP A 396 -10.61 -19.73 -13.87
N GLN A 397 -10.37 -20.09 -15.13
CA GLN A 397 -10.36 -21.47 -15.57
C GLN A 397 -8.90 -21.84 -15.76
N LEU A 398 -8.28 -22.31 -14.68
CA LEU A 398 -6.98 -22.95 -14.74
C LEU A 398 -7.10 -24.13 -15.72
N LEU A 399 -6.20 -24.18 -16.70
CA LEU A 399 -6.14 -25.22 -17.71
C LEU A 399 -6.18 -26.59 -17.02
N ARG A 400 -7.27 -27.34 -17.20
CA ARG A 400 -7.32 -28.75 -16.83
C ARG A 400 -6.40 -29.50 -17.78
N THR A 401 -5.17 -29.78 -17.36
CA THR A 401 -4.40 -30.86 -17.98
C THR A 401 -4.86 -32.16 -17.34
N ASP A 402 -5.69 -32.89 -18.07
CA ASP A 402 -5.99 -34.28 -17.80
C ASP A 402 -4.70 -35.10 -17.85
N THR A 403 -4.22 -35.52 -16.69
CA THR A 403 -3.41 -36.73 -16.55
C THR A 403 -3.96 -37.51 -15.36
N ALA A 404 -5.08 -38.17 -15.59
CA ALA A 404 -5.37 -39.42 -14.90
C ALA A 404 -4.39 -40.49 -15.42
N ASP A 405 -4.09 -41.44 -14.54
CA ASP A 405 -3.28 -42.64 -14.75
C ASP A 405 -1.76 -42.44 -14.81
N LEU A 406 -1.12 -42.53 -13.64
CA LEU A 406 -0.12 -43.56 -13.37
C LEU A 406 -0.07 -43.85 -11.86
N GLN A 407 -0.04 -45.14 -11.58
CA GLN A 407 -0.41 -45.78 -10.32
C GLN A 407 0.62 -45.63 -9.20
N ALA A 408 0.07 -45.60 -7.98
CA ALA A 408 0.56 -46.18 -6.73
C ALA A 408 1.93 -46.88 -6.75
N GLN A 409 2.89 -46.32 -6.01
CA GLN A 409 3.86 -47.12 -5.25
C GLN A 409 4.06 -46.51 -3.86
N HIS A 410 3.71 -47.33 -2.86
CA HIS A 410 3.95 -47.12 -1.44
C HIS A 410 5.44 -46.92 -1.14
N PHE A 411 5.78 -45.90 -0.35
CA PHE A 411 6.99 -45.89 0.45
C PHE A 411 6.65 -45.51 1.89
N THR A 412 6.87 -46.47 2.78
CA THR A 412 6.83 -46.34 4.24
C THR A 412 8.04 -45.55 4.75
N PRO A 413 7.92 -44.78 5.83
CA PRO A 413 9.01 -43.95 6.35
C PRO A 413 9.99 -44.78 7.20
N ASN A 414 11.29 -44.56 6.98
CA ASN A 414 12.36 -45.14 7.79
C ASN A 414 12.58 -44.28 9.06
N PRO A 415 12.44 -44.83 10.28
CA PRO A 415 12.57 -44.08 11.51
C PRO A 415 13.98 -44.26 12.09
N ASP A 416 14.99 -43.65 11.48
CA ASP A 416 16.32 -43.50 12.09
C ASP A 416 17.15 -42.45 11.33
N ALA A 417 17.01 -41.19 11.71
CA ALA A 417 17.96 -40.14 11.37
C ALA A 417 18.15 -39.24 12.59
N GLN A 418 19.29 -39.45 13.26
CA GLN A 418 19.70 -38.78 14.48
C GLN A 418 19.83 -37.27 14.26
N TYR A 419 19.18 -36.52 15.14
CA TYR A 419 19.30 -35.07 15.30
C TYR A 419 20.72 -34.68 15.71
N SER A 420 21.37 -33.81 14.94
CA SER A 420 22.54 -33.04 15.37
C SER A 420 22.17 -31.55 15.37
N SER A 421 22.27 -30.91 16.54
CA SER A 421 21.96 -29.50 16.75
C SER A 421 23.04 -28.58 16.13
N PRO A 422 22.67 -27.48 15.44
CA PRO A 422 23.64 -26.44 15.11
C PRO A 422 23.73 -25.39 16.23
N SER A 423 24.96 -25.12 16.62
CA SER A 423 25.42 -24.12 17.59
C SER A 423 25.19 -22.68 17.09
N ALA A 424 24.91 -21.76 18.01
CA ALA A 424 24.73 -20.34 17.74
C ALA A 424 26.02 -19.64 17.27
N PRO A 425 25.97 -18.68 16.33
CA PRO A 425 27.09 -17.80 16.07
C PRO A 425 27.03 -16.55 16.96
N ALA A 426 28.18 -16.23 17.53
CA ALA A 426 28.44 -15.08 18.39
C ALA A 426 28.39 -13.76 17.60
N SER A 427 27.85 -12.74 18.26
CA SER A 427 27.90 -11.34 17.86
C SER A 427 29.34 -10.82 17.92
N SER A 428 29.88 -10.33 16.80
CA SER A 428 31.03 -9.41 16.79
C SER A 428 30.55 -8.08 16.25
N ALA A 429 30.40 -7.12 17.16
CA ALA A 429 30.28 -5.70 16.83
C ALA A 429 31.70 -5.18 16.54
N LEU A 430 31.89 -4.58 15.37
CA LEU A 430 33.06 -3.73 15.11
C LEU A 430 32.55 -2.31 14.90
N ASP A 431 32.88 -1.48 15.86
CA ASP A 431 32.90 -0.02 15.78
C ASP A 431 33.78 0.44 14.62
N SER A 432 33.21 1.21 13.69
CA SER A 432 33.83 2.40 13.09
C SER A 432 32.94 2.90 11.97
N ASP A 433 32.40 4.11 12.14
CA ASP A 433 32.31 5.17 11.11
C ASP A 433 31.28 6.23 11.56
N TYR A 434 31.67 7.01 12.58
CA TYR A 434 31.03 8.29 12.87
C TYR A 434 31.79 9.40 12.14
N VAL A 435 31.20 9.93 11.07
CA VAL A 435 31.63 11.22 10.49
C VAL A 435 30.82 12.34 11.14
N HIS A 436 31.48 13.07 12.05
CA HIS A 436 30.96 14.30 12.62
C HIS A 436 30.91 15.41 11.56
N VAL A 437 29.70 15.88 11.22
CA VAL A 437 29.53 17.16 10.52
C VAL A 437 29.48 18.26 11.58
N ARG A 438 30.55 19.06 11.67
CA ARG A 438 30.58 20.30 12.45
C ARG A 438 29.61 21.31 11.84
N ARG A 439 28.75 21.90 12.67
CA ARG A 439 28.10 23.19 12.37
C ARG A 439 29.09 24.31 12.67
N SER A 440 29.29 25.19 11.70
CA SER A 440 29.97 26.48 11.87
C SER A 440 28.92 27.59 12.07
N PRO A 441 29.28 28.70 12.72
CA PRO A 441 28.40 29.52 13.57
C PRO A 441 27.30 30.30 12.86
#